data_AF-A0A9X3XAY3-F1
#
_entry.id   AF-A0A9X3XAY3-F1
#
_cell.length_a   1.000
_cell.length_b   1.000
_cell.length_c   1.000
_cell.angle_alpha   90.00
_cell.angle_beta   90.00
_cell.angle_gamma   90.00
#
_symmetry.space_group_name_H-M   'P 1'
#
loop_
_entity.id
_entity.type
_entity.pdbx_description
1 polymer ?
#
loop_
_entity_poly.entity_id
_entity_poly.type
_entity_poly.pdbx_seq_one_letter_code
_entity_poly.pdbx_strand_id
1 'polypeptide(L)'
;MTEDMFRTVLDSASVTTDPEGWLRLPEGQLLTLYAAHDGVALNIAKVESLRLAHGVIRARSNKGETFFVAREDLFAVSLDGGTKVSAGRKAGFLG
;
A
#
# COMPACT_ATOMS: atom_id res chain seq x y z
N MET A 1 4.83 -1.28 13.84
CA MET A 1 3.36 -1.21 14.02
C MET A 1 2.87 -2.51 14.65
N THR A 2 1.90 -2.48 15.57
CA THR A 2 1.35 -3.72 16.17
C THR A 2 0.59 -4.55 15.13
N GLU A 3 0.40 -5.84 15.41
CA GLU A 3 -0.33 -6.72 14.50
C GLU A 3 -1.80 -6.30 14.38
N ASP A 4 -2.45 -5.94 15.49
CA ASP A 4 -3.85 -5.50 15.51
C ASP A 4 -4.09 -4.20 14.73
N MET A 5 -3.17 -3.25 14.82
CA MET A 5 -3.23 -2.02 14.02
C MET A 5 -3.12 -2.34 12.54
N PHE A 6 -2.19 -3.21 12.16
CA PHE A 6 -2.02 -3.59 10.76
C PHE A 6 -3.25 -4.35 10.22
N ARG A 7 -3.82 -5.27 11.00
CA ARG A 7 -5.07 -5.97 10.64
C ARG A 7 -6.23 -4.98 10.43
N THR A 8 -6.39 -3.99 11.33
CA THR A 8 -7.40 -2.94 11.19
C THR A 8 -7.27 -2.16 9.87
N VAL A 9 -6.04 -1.87 9.45
CA VAL A 9 -5.77 -1.22 8.15
C VAL A 9 -6.19 -2.12 6.99
N LEU A 10 -5.84 -3.41 7.02
CA LEU A 10 -6.20 -4.36 5.97
C LEU A 10 -7.72 -4.54 5.85
N ASP A 11 -8.41 -4.64 6.98
CA ASP A 11 -9.88 -4.74 7.03
C ASP A 11 -10.54 -3.48 6.45
N SER A 12 -10.00 -2.30 6.79
CA SER A 12 -10.46 -1.01 6.24
C SER A 12 -10.21 -0.87 4.73
N ALA A 13 -9.11 -1.47 4.25
CA ALA A 13 -8.71 -1.47 2.84
C ALA A 13 -9.50 -2.49 1.98
N SER A 14 -10.36 -3.32 2.59
CA SER A 14 -11.12 -4.37 1.89
C SER A 14 -10.22 -5.27 1.02
N VAL A 15 -9.04 -5.62 1.52
CA VAL A 15 -8.07 -6.43 0.76
C VAL A 15 -8.57 -7.85 0.53
N THR A 16 -8.18 -8.44 -0.60
CA THR A 16 -8.45 -9.85 -0.91
C THR A 16 -7.14 -10.64 -0.90
N THR A 17 -7.16 -11.88 -0.38
CA THR A 17 -5.97 -12.74 -0.43
C THR A 17 -6.00 -13.61 -1.68
N ASP A 18 -4.93 -13.59 -2.48
CA ASP A 18 -4.76 -14.45 -3.64
C ASP A 18 -4.22 -15.85 -3.26
N PRO A 19 -4.26 -16.86 -4.17
CA PRO A 19 -3.79 -18.21 -3.88
C PRO A 19 -2.30 -18.29 -3.51
N GLU A 20 -1.50 -17.28 -3.87
CA GLU A 20 -0.08 -17.20 -3.53
C GLU A 20 0.17 -16.52 -2.17
N GLY A 21 -0.91 -16.09 -1.49
CA GLY A 21 -0.87 -15.44 -0.18
C GLY A 21 -0.57 -13.95 -0.23
N TRP A 22 -0.75 -13.28 -1.37
CA TRP A 22 -0.70 -11.82 -1.43
C TRP A 22 -2.06 -11.22 -1.07
N LEU A 23 -2.00 -10.19 -0.24
CA LEU A 23 -3.08 -9.25 0.03
C LEU A 23 -3.11 -8.23 -1.11
N ARG A 24 -4.19 -8.23 -1.89
CA ARG A 24 -4.45 -7.35 -3.02
C ARG A 24 -5.43 -6.28 -2.62
N LEU A 25 -5.09 -5.03 -2.95
CA LEU A 25 -6.02 -3.91 -2.81
C LEU A 25 -7.09 -3.96 -3.91
N PRO A 26 -8.30 -3.45 -3.65
CA PRO A 26 -9.31 -3.26 -4.68
C PRO A 26 -8.79 -2.43 -5.85
N GLU A 27 -9.33 -2.67 -7.05
CA GLU A 27 -8.91 -1.95 -8.25
C GLU A 27 -8.99 -0.42 -8.06
N GLY A 28 -7.91 0.26 -8.48
CA GLY A 28 -7.78 1.70 -8.36
C GLY A 28 -7.32 2.18 -6.98
N GLN A 29 -7.38 1.36 -5.93
CA GLN A 29 -6.83 1.71 -4.62
C GLN A 29 -5.33 1.41 -4.53
N LEU A 30 -4.63 2.25 -3.77
CA LEU A 30 -3.21 2.07 -3.47
C LEU A 30 -2.96 2.36 -1.99
N LEU A 31 -1.83 1.87 -1.47
CA LEU A 31 -1.34 2.23 -0.15
C LEU A 31 -0.03 2.99 -0.25
N THR A 32 0.23 3.83 0.74
CA THR A 32 1.58 4.28 1.05
C THR A 32 2.00 3.74 2.42
N LEU A 33 3.14 3.05 2.48
CA LEU A 33 3.73 2.56 3.72
C LEU A 33 4.76 3.56 4.23
N TYR A 34 4.69 3.89 5.52
CA TYR A 34 5.65 4.75 6.19
C TYR A 34 6.44 3.93 7.20
N ALA A 35 7.73 3.78 6.93
CA ALA A 35 8.68 3.06 7.78
C ALA A 35 9.73 4.02 8.34
N ALA A 36 10.21 3.75 9.55
CA ALA A 36 11.38 4.41 10.10
C ALA A 36 12.22 3.41 10.92
N HIS A 37 13.53 3.42 10.70
CA HIS A 37 14.49 2.59 11.42
C HIS A 37 15.72 3.44 11.75
N ASP A 38 16.14 3.46 13.02
CA ASP A 38 17.30 4.22 13.50
C ASP A 38 17.35 5.70 13.02
N GLY A 39 16.19 6.36 13.03
CA GLY A 39 16.06 7.77 12.62
C GLY A 39 16.04 8.01 11.09
N VAL A 40 16.12 6.94 10.28
CA VAL A 40 15.99 7.01 8.82
C VAL A 40 14.56 6.67 8.42
N ALA A 41 13.90 7.57 7.70
CA ALA A 41 12.54 7.37 7.20
C ALA A 41 12.53 6.87 5.75
N LEU A 42 11.59 5.98 5.44
CA LEU A 42 11.32 5.48 4.10
C LEU A 42 9.81 5.52 3.83
N ASN A 43 9.43 6.19 2.74
CA ASN A 43 8.05 6.24 2.25
C ASN A 43 7.93 5.39 0.99
N ILE A 44 7.10 4.34 1.04
CA ILE A 44 6.86 3.43 -0.07
C ILE A 44 5.47 3.71 -0.61
N ALA A 45 5.38 4.52 -1.66
CA ALA A 45 4.11 4.94 -2.25
C ALA A 45 3.60 3.96 -3.32
N LYS A 46 2.31 4.08 -3.65
CA LYS A 46 1.66 3.36 -4.76
C LYS A 46 1.78 1.84 -4.66
N VAL A 47 1.66 1.31 -3.45
CA VAL A 47 1.65 -0.13 -3.18
C VAL A 47 0.30 -0.70 -3.59
N GLU A 48 0.31 -1.75 -4.40
CA GLU A 48 -0.88 -2.44 -4.90
C GLU A 48 -1.10 -3.81 -4.24
N SER A 49 -0.05 -4.37 -3.64
CA SER A 49 -0.13 -5.66 -2.96
C SER A 49 0.91 -5.83 -1.88
N LEU A 50 0.54 -6.58 -0.85
CA LEU A 50 1.33 -6.86 0.33
C LEU A 50 1.39 -8.36 0.57
N ARG A 51 2.49 -8.87 1.10
CA ARG A 51 2.57 -10.21 1.67
C ARG A 51 3.30 -10.16 2.99
N LEU A 52 2.75 -10.84 3.99
CA LEU A 52 3.33 -10.91 5.33
C LEU A 52 4.00 -12.27 5.52
N ALA A 53 5.27 -12.27 5.92
CA ALA A 53 5.99 -13.50 6.24
C ALA A 53 7.06 -13.22 7.30
N HIS A 54 7.05 -13.96 8.40
CA HIS A 54 8.09 -13.90 9.45
C HIS A 54 8.39 -12.49 9.97
N GLY A 55 7.36 -11.64 10.13
CA GLY A 55 7.52 -10.26 10.60
C GLY A 55 7.99 -9.27 9.53
N VAL A 56 8.20 -9.72 8.29
CA VAL A 56 8.55 -8.88 7.13
C VAL A 56 7.31 -8.65 6.27
N ILE A 57 7.15 -7.40 5.85
CA ILE A 57 6.19 -6.99 4.82
C ILE A 57 6.92 -6.92 3.49
N ARG A 58 6.47 -7.75 2.55
CA ARG A 58 6.82 -7.64 1.14
C ARG A 58 5.78 -6.77 0.45
N ALA A 59 6.16 -5.57 0.05
CA ALA A 59 5.27 -4.61 -0.62
C ALA A 59 5.63 -4.50 -2.10
N ARG A 60 4.64 -4.59 -2.99
CA ARG A 60 4.82 -4.40 -4.43
C ARG A 60 4.17 -3.10 -4.87
N SER A 61 4.95 -2.23 -5.50
CA SER A 61 4.44 -1.00 -6.10
C SER A 61 3.78 -1.28 -7.45
N ASN A 62 2.92 -0.37 -7.89
CA ASN A 62 2.29 -0.41 -9.22
C ASN A 62 3.29 -0.23 -10.39
N LYS A 63 4.58 -0.01 -10.09
CA LYS A 63 5.68 0.01 -11.06
C LYS A 63 6.49 -1.30 -11.08
N GLY A 64 6.10 -2.31 -10.31
CA GLY A 64 6.78 -3.60 -10.23
C GLY A 64 7.97 -3.63 -9.25
N GLU A 65 8.25 -2.55 -8.53
CA GLU A 65 9.26 -2.56 -7.48
C GLU A 65 8.77 -3.42 -6.32
N THR A 66 9.68 -4.14 -5.68
CA THR A 66 9.39 -4.96 -4.50
C THR A 66 10.25 -4.48 -3.35
N PHE A 67 9.61 -4.09 -2.26
CA PHE A 67 10.24 -3.66 -1.02
C PHE A 67 10.06 -4.74 0.05
N PHE A 68 11.08 -4.91 0.88
CA PHE A 68 11.05 -5.79 2.05
C PHE A 68 11.31 -4.92 3.27
N VAL A 69 10.34 -4.84 4.17
CA VAL A 69 10.37 -3.92 5.32
C VAL A 69 9.99 -4.69 6.56
N ALA A 70 10.69 -4.46 7.67
CA ALA A 70 10.27 -5.03 8.95
C ALA A 70 8.93 -4.40 9.37
N ARG A 71 7.97 -5.22 9.80
CA ARG A 71 6.65 -4.74 10.26
C ARG A 71 6.78 -3.83 11.48
N GLU A 72 7.78 -4.08 12.31
CA GLU A 72 8.04 -3.28 13.51
C GLU A 72 8.39 -1.83 13.17
N ASP A 73 9.15 -1.61 12.09
CA ASP A 73 9.57 -0.28 11.60
C ASP A 73 8.44 0.51 10.92
N LEU A 74 7.36 -0.16 10.49
CA LEU A 74 6.19 0.57 10.01
C LEU A 74 5.56 1.36 11.16
N PHE A 75 5.36 2.65 10.98
CA PHE A 75 4.68 3.47 11.99
C PHE A 75 3.33 4.02 11.48
N ALA A 76 3.14 4.10 10.16
CA ALA A 76 1.89 4.53 9.56
C ALA A 76 1.64 3.88 8.19
N VAL A 77 0.38 3.88 7.76
CA VAL A 77 -0.07 3.49 6.42
C VAL A 77 -1.15 4.48 6.00
N SER A 78 -1.08 4.98 4.76
CA SER A 78 -2.21 5.70 4.14
C SER A 78 -2.92 4.80 3.15
N LEU A 79 -4.25 4.91 3.14
CA LEU A 79 -5.11 4.44 2.06
C LEU A 79 -5.26 5.57 1.05
N ASP A 80 -4.63 5.40 -0.10
CA ASP A 80 -4.77 6.33 -1.21
C ASP A 80 -6.08 5.96 -1.91
N GLY A 81 -7.10 6.78 -1.66
CA GLY A 81 -8.42 6.61 -2.26
C GLY A 81 -8.29 6.56 -3.77
N GLY A 82 -8.60 5.40 -4.32
CA GLY A 82 -8.68 5.21 -5.75
C GLY A 82 -9.64 6.23 -6.31
N THR A 83 -9.11 7.14 -7.11
CA THR A 83 -9.92 8.06 -7.86
C THR A 83 -10.93 7.25 -8.64
N LYS A 84 -12.20 7.25 -8.20
CA LYS A 84 -13.33 7.32 -9.13
C LYS A 84 -13.25 8.64 -9.90
N VAL A 85 -12.10 8.96 -10.50
CA VAL A 85 -12.02 9.98 -11.52
C VAL A 85 -12.45 9.23 -12.75
N SER A 86 -13.74 9.41 -13.05
CA SER A 86 -14.26 9.43 -14.40
C SER A 86 -13.13 9.75 -15.38
N ALA A 87 -12.94 8.89 -16.38
CA ALA A 87 -12.18 9.23 -17.57
C ALA A 87 -12.55 10.67 -17.99
N GLY A 88 -11.57 11.59 -17.94
CA GLY A 88 -11.75 12.97 -18.41
C GLY A 88 -11.64 14.05 -17.33
N ARG A 89 -10.41 14.40 -16.95
CA ARG A 89 -10.04 15.80 -17.11
C ARG A 89 -9.46 15.93 -18.52
N LYS A 90 -10.32 16.22 -19.50
CA LYS A 90 -9.83 16.83 -20.74
C LYS A 90 -9.25 18.18 -20.30
N ALA A 91 -7.93 18.30 -20.30
CA ALA A 91 -7.29 19.59 -20.15
C ALA A 91 -7.87 20.49 -21.25
N GLY A 92 -8.59 21.52 -20.82
CA GLY A 92 -9.19 22.50 -21.71
C GLY A 92 -8.10 23.32 -22.36
N PHE A 93 -7.74 22.94 -23.58
CA PHE A 93 -7.28 23.85 -24.63
C PHE A 93 -7.90 23.37 -25.94
N LEU A 94 -9.16 23.76 -26.15
CA LEU A 94 -9.69 23.99 -27.50
C LEU A 94 -9.58 25.50 -27.70
N GLY A 95 -8.60 25.88 -28.50
CA GLY A 95 -8.31 27.22 -29.00
C GLY A 95 -7.31 27.06 -30.13
#